data_AF-A0A2M7TSM5-F1
#
_entry.id   AF-A0A2M7TSM5-F1
#
_cell.length_a   1.000
_cell.length_b   1.000
_cell.length_c   1.000
_cell.angle_alpha   90.00
_cell.angle_beta   90.00
_cell.angle_gamma   90.00
#
_symmetry.space_group_name_H-M   'P 1'
#
loop_
_entity.id
_entity.type
_entity.pdbx_description
1 polymer ?
#
loop_
_entity_poly.entity_id
_entity_poly.type
_entity_poly.pdbx_seq_one_letter_code
_entity_poly.pdbx_strand_id
1 'polypeptide(L)'
;MFPKKYKFLEREDFWKKYWEKNKIYKFDEKSKKPIYSVDTPPPYVSATHLHSGHIMSYSQAEFVVRYKRMKGFNVYYPMGFDDNGFPTERFVEKKYNINKAKISRSDFINLCLKETKIGSKNYRDLWTNLGISVDWSKSYSTIGKICQRVSQWSFIDLYKKKKVYRKSEPMLWCSYCQTALSQADMEDKEISTFLNYINFSIDGKDYLIATTRPELLPACVSVFANPDDSRYKNLKGKKATIPLFNYKVPIHFSKSVDPKFGTGLMMVCTWGDVEDIKKIKDFKIKPRQVIDKKGCITKLGEKYKGLKAEDARKKIIKDLREKGLLIKQEQIKHVLNTHERCDTPVEFITTKQWFIDVLNIKKELIEKGKKLNWYPRYMRTRYNNWVKGLKWDWCISRQRYYGVPFPVWYCKACGEVILPKEKDLPVDPSEDKVPLNTCPKCNSKDIIPELDVMDTWATSSCTPFMICELIKDKKTKKKIFPNSLRPQAFEIIRTWLFYSIVKAHYHFDKLPFEDAMISGHG
;
A
#
# COMPACT_ATOMS: atom_id res chain seq x y z
N MET A 1 27.04 30.62 -42.80
CA MET A 1 28.17 29.84 -42.26
C MET A 1 27.80 29.39 -40.85
N PHE A 2 27.84 28.09 -40.55
CA PHE A 2 27.55 27.60 -39.20
C PHE A 2 28.65 28.03 -38.22
N PRO A 3 28.34 28.41 -36.96
CA PRO A 3 29.35 28.80 -36.00
C PRO A 3 30.30 27.62 -35.69
N LYS A 4 31.60 27.92 -35.52
CA LYS A 4 32.63 26.90 -35.20
C LYS A 4 32.34 26.13 -33.90
N LYS A 5 31.60 26.72 -32.96
CA LYS A 5 31.16 26.08 -31.70
C LYS A 5 29.64 26.07 -31.63
N TYR A 6 29.07 24.89 -31.41
CA TYR A 6 27.63 24.74 -31.18
C TYR A 6 27.28 25.25 -29.78
N LYS A 7 26.53 26.35 -29.74
CA LYS A 7 26.03 26.94 -28.48
C LYS A 7 24.75 26.24 -28.04
N PHE A 8 24.89 25.04 -27.49
CA PHE A 8 23.76 24.16 -27.18
C PHE A 8 22.72 24.79 -26.24
N LEU A 9 23.13 25.49 -25.18
CA LEU A 9 22.21 26.14 -24.23
C LEU A 9 21.29 27.18 -24.90
N GLU A 10 21.85 28.04 -25.75
CA GLU A 10 21.07 29.05 -26.50
C GLU A 10 20.08 28.37 -27.48
N ARG A 11 20.50 27.26 -28.11
CA ARG A 11 19.68 26.52 -29.06
C ARG A 11 18.57 25.71 -28.39
N GLU A 12 18.85 25.10 -27.24
CA GLU A 12 17.84 24.41 -26.42
C GLU A 12 16.76 25.37 -25.94
N ASP A 13 17.15 26.54 -25.41
CA ASP A 13 16.20 27.58 -24.99
C ASP A 13 15.32 28.06 -26.15
N PHE A 14 15.92 28.31 -27.32
CA PHE A 14 15.18 28.65 -28.53
C PHE A 14 14.13 27.59 -28.89
N TRP A 15 14.53 26.31 -28.94
CA TRP A 15 13.61 25.23 -29.34
C TRP A 15 12.50 25.00 -28.33
N LYS A 16 12.78 25.07 -27.02
CA LYS A 16 11.75 24.98 -25.98
C LYS A 16 10.67 26.05 -26.16
N LYS A 17 11.09 27.32 -26.30
CA LYS A 17 10.18 28.46 -26.54
C LYS A 17 9.40 28.30 -27.84
N TYR A 18 10.05 27.83 -28.90
CA TYR A 18 9.41 27.57 -30.18
C TYR A 18 8.32 26.48 -30.06
N TRP A 19 8.62 25.36 -29.41
CA TRP A 19 7.66 24.26 -29.25
C TRP A 19 6.44 24.66 -28.42
N GLU A 20 6.65 25.42 -27.34
CA GLU A 20 5.56 25.91 -26.49
C GLU A 20 4.68 26.93 -27.24
N LYS A 21 5.29 27.95 -27.86
CA LYS A 21 4.58 28.98 -28.63
C LYS A 21 3.72 28.38 -29.75
N ASN A 22 4.26 27.40 -30.48
CA ASN A 22 3.56 26.75 -31.58
C ASN A 22 2.69 25.57 -31.15
N LYS A 23 2.64 25.25 -29.85
CA LYS A 23 1.84 24.15 -29.28
C LYS A 23 2.08 22.82 -29.99
N ILE A 24 3.33 22.53 -30.38
CA ILE A 24 3.72 21.38 -31.22
C ILE A 24 3.27 20.05 -30.61
N TYR A 25 3.23 19.96 -29.29
CA TYR A 25 2.91 18.73 -28.57
C TYR A 25 1.44 18.56 -28.19
N LYS A 26 0.59 19.56 -28.47
CA LYS A 26 -0.84 19.53 -28.14
C LYS A 26 -1.54 18.37 -28.81
N PHE A 27 -2.34 17.63 -28.06
CA PHE A 27 -3.15 16.54 -28.59
C PHE A 27 -4.35 17.09 -29.36
N ASP A 28 -4.55 16.60 -30.59
CA ASP A 28 -5.69 16.98 -31.42
C ASP A 28 -6.81 15.93 -31.32
N GLU A 29 -7.85 16.24 -30.55
CA GLU A 29 -9.00 15.35 -30.35
C GLU A 29 -9.80 15.08 -31.63
N LYS A 30 -9.64 15.91 -32.68
CA LYS A 30 -10.36 15.79 -33.97
C LYS A 30 -9.53 15.10 -35.06
N SER A 31 -8.27 14.77 -34.77
CA SER A 31 -7.39 14.15 -35.75
C SER A 31 -7.92 12.79 -36.23
N LYS A 32 -7.79 12.52 -37.53
CA LYS A 32 -8.08 11.19 -38.11
C LYS A 32 -6.91 10.21 -38.01
N LYS A 33 -5.73 10.68 -37.60
CA LYS A 33 -4.52 9.86 -37.44
C LYS A 33 -4.73 8.79 -36.34
N PRO A 34 -4.07 7.63 -36.44
CA PRO A 34 -4.12 6.62 -35.39
C PRO A 34 -3.59 7.20 -34.06
N ILE A 35 -4.29 6.93 -32.96
CA ILE A 35 -3.92 7.43 -31.63
C ILE A 35 -2.83 6.53 -31.06
N TYR A 36 -1.82 7.15 -30.46
CA TYR A 36 -0.84 6.45 -29.61
C TYR A 36 -0.92 7.04 -28.21
N SER A 37 -1.58 6.33 -27.29
CA SER A 37 -1.80 6.81 -25.91
C SER A 37 -0.75 6.28 -24.96
N VAL A 38 -0.22 7.17 -24.13
CA VAL A 38 0.81 6.84 -23.14
C VAL A 38 0.29 7.15 -21.75
N ASP A 39 0.28 6.12 -20.90
CA ASP A 39 -0.07 6.25 -19.50
C ASP A 39 1.21 6.51 -18.69
N THR A 40 1.53 7.80 -18.56
CA THR A 40 2.77 8.28 -17.95
C THR A 40 2.78 8.04 -16.43
N PRO A 41 3.88 7.52 -15.85
CA PRO A 41 4.02 7.36 -14.40
C PRO A 41 3.93 8.74 -13.74
N PRO A 42 2.96 9.00 -12.85
CA PRO A 42 2.93 10.28 -12.16
C PRO A 42 4.06 10.30 -11.10
N PRO A 43 5.03 11.24 -11.17
CA PRO A 43 6.09 11.32 -10.19
C PRO A 43 5.56 11.91 -8.87
N TYR A 44 6.12 11.45 -7.75
CA TYR A 44 5.74 11.93 -6.42
C TYR A 44 6.16 13.38 -6.22
N VAL A 45 5.21 14.27 -5.94
CA VAL A 45 5.46 15.72 -5.80
C VAL A 45 6.13 16.09 -4.46
N SER A 46 6.26 15.12 -3.56
CA SER A 46 6.82 15.30 -2.22
C SER A 46 8.34 15.14 -2.13
N ALA A 47 9.00 14.66 -3.20
CA ALA A 47 10.44 14.48 -3.19
C ALA A 47 11.13 15.83 -3.42
N THR A 48 11.97 16.24 -2.47
CA THR A 48 12.77 17.47 -2.58
C THR A 48 13.57 17.52 -3.88
N HIS A 49 13.93 16.37 -4.48
CA HIS A 49 14.61 16.32 -5.78
C HIS A 49 14.20 15.09 -6.61
N LEU A 50 13.93 15.32 -7.90
CA LEU A 50 14.01 14.27 -8.92
C LEU A 50 15.49 13.86 -9.07
N HIS A 51 15.76 12.56 -9.17
CA HIS A 51 17.11 12.03 -9.38
C HIS A 51 17.29 11.50 -10.81
N SER A 52 18.52 11.11 -11.16
CA SER A 52 18.89 10.59 -12.47
C SER A 52 18.05 9.41 -12.96
N GLY A 53 17.58 8.54 -12.03
CA GLY A 53 16.63 7.46 -12.34
C GLY A 53 15.36 7.94 -13.05
N HIS A 54 14.73 9.00 -12.54
CA HIS A 54 13.58 9.64 -13.20
C HIS A 54 13.96 10.14 -14.59
N ILE A 55 15.07 10.87 -14.72
CA ILE A 55 15.51 11.43 -16.01
C ILE A 55 15.69 10.30 -17.03
N MET A 56 16.31 9.19 -16.64
CA MET A 56 16.55 8.07 -17.54
C MET A 56 15.26 7.36 -17.93
N SER A 57 14.38 7.01 -16.98
CA SER A 57 13.12 6.32 -17.27
C SER A 57 12.22 7.15 -18.22
N TYR A 58 12.12 8.47 -17.99
CA TYR A 58 11.32 9.35 -18.84
C TYR A 58 11.97 9.60 -20.20
N SER A 59 13.29 9.69 -20.28
CA SER A 59 14.00 9.84 -21.56
C SER A 59 13.78 8.63 -22.48
N GLN A 60 13.79 7.41 -21.92
CA GLN A 60 13.50 6.20 -22.69
C GLN A 60 12.07 6.23 -23.25
N ALA A 61 11.08 6.66 -22.46
CA ALA A 61 9.71 6.81 -22.92
C ALA A 61 9.60 7.88 -24.02
N GLU A 62 10.31 9.00 -23.84
CA GLU A 62 10.35 10.12 -24.78
C GLU A 62 10.86 9.70 -26.16
N PHE A 63 11.88 8.84 -26.24
CA PHE A 63 12.39 8.34 -27.52
C PHE A 63 11.31 7.58 -28.30
N VAL A 64 10.55 6.71 -27.62
CA VAL A 64 9.45 5.97 -28.24
C VAL A 64 8.34 6.91 -28.67
N VAL A 65 7.98 7.87 -27.81
CA VAL A 65 6.90 8.83 -28.09
C VAL A 65 7.24 9.70 -29.31
N ARG A 66 8.44 10.27 -29.36
CA ARG A 66 8.88 11.08 -30.51
C ARG A 66 8.92 10.27 -31.79
N TYR A 67 9.43 9.04 -31.72
CA TYR A 67 9.43 8.13 -32.86
C TYR A 67 8.01 7.87 -33.38
N LYS A 68 7.05 7.58 -32.50
CA LYS A 68 5.64 7.38 -32.89
C LYS A 68 5.03 8.65 -33.49
N ARG A 69 5.32 9.82 -32.94
CA ARG A 69 4.91 11.11 -33.52
C ARG A 69 5.45 11.28 -34.94
N MET A 70 6.73 10.98 -35.16
CA MET A 70 7.39 11.03 -36.48
C MET A 70 6.82 10.00 -37.47
N LYS A 71 6.33 8.85 -36.98
CA LYS A 71 5.62 7.84 -37.78
C LYS A 71 4.16 8.21 -38.10
N GLY A 72 3.71 9.41 -37.76
CA GLY A 72 2.41 9.94 -38.15
C GLY A 72 1.27 9.64 -37.18
N PHE A 73 1.56 9.14 -35.97
CA PHE A 73 0.54 8.94 -34.94
C PHE A 73 0.10 10.27 -34.30
N ASN A 74 -1.16 10.34 -33.89
CA ASN A 74 -1.66 11.37 -32.99
C ASN A 74 -1.36 10.95 -31.54
N VAL A 75 -0.23 11.42 -31.03
CA VAL A 75 0.26 11.03 -29.71
C VAL A 75 -0.54 11.72 -28.61
N TYR A 76 -1.19 10.92 -27.76
CA TYR A 76 -1.78 11.37 -26.50
C TYR A 76 -0.83 11.08 -25.34
N TYR A 77 -0.14 12.11 -24.86
CA TYR A 77 0.89 11.99 -23.82
C TYR A 77 0.67 13.00 -22.68
N PRO A 78 -0.28 12.71 -21.76
CA PRO A 78 -0.55 13.53 -20.59
C PRO A 78 0.56 13.37 -19.54
N MET A 79 0.72 14.39 -18.69
CA MET A 79 1.60 14.32 -17.52
C MET A 79 0.78 14.37 -16.23
N GLY A 80 0.96 13.36 -15.37
CA GLY A 80 0.36 13.33 -14.05
C GLY A 80 1.34 13.76 -12.97
N PHE A 81 0.82 14.06 -11.79
CA PHE A 81 1.60 14.31 -10.59
C PHE A 81 0.99 13.52 -9.44
N ASP A 82 1.78 12.66 -8.79
CA ASP A 82 1.30 11.87 -7.66
C ASP A 82 1.51 12.65 -6.37
N ASP A 83 0.46 13.31 -5.94
CA ASP A 83 0.51 14.24 -4.83
C ASP A 83 -0.16 13.70 -3.58
N ASN A 84 -0.81 12.55 -3.63
CA ASN A 84 -1.57 12.04 -2.50
C ASN A 84 -0.73 11.21 -1.50
N GLY A 85 -1.32 11.02 -0.31
CA GLY A 85 -0.83 10.06 0.66
C GLY A 85 0.36 10.52 1.49
N PHE A 86 0.97 9.54 2.14
CA PHE A 86 1.97 9.73 3.20
C PHE A 86 3.23 10.54 2.81
N PRO A 87 3.80 10.43 1.58
CA PRO A 87 5.02 11.16 1.24
C PRO A 87 4.80 12.69 1.32
N THR A 88 3.67 13.18 0.82
CA THR A 88 3.31 14.60 0.89
C THR A 88 3.04 15.03 2.33
N GLU A 89 2.32 14.23 3.12
CA GLU A 89 2.10 14.53 4.55
C GLU A 89 3.44 14.72 5.28
N ARG A 90 4.38 13.78 5.12
CA ARG A 90 5.69 13.87 5.78
C ARG A 90 6.51 15.06 5.30
N PHE A 91 6.48 15.35 4.01
CA PHE A 91 7.20 16.49 3.46
C PHE A 91 6.71 17.79 4.09
N VAL A 92 5.39 17.96 4.21
CA VAL A 92 4.75 19.11 4.85
C VAL A 92 5.06 19.15 6.36
N GLU A 93 4.94 18.03 7.07
CA GLU A 93 5.29 17.94 8.50
C GLU A 93 6.74 18.36 8.75
N LYS A 94 7.69 17.87 7.93
CA LYS A 94 9.11 18.21 8.05
C LYS A 94 9.39 19.67 7.67
N LYS A 95 8.89 20.12 6.52
CA LYS A 95 9.16 21.47 5.98
C LYS A 95 8.67 22.57 6.91
N TYR A 96 7.49 22.37 7.49
CA TYR A 96 6.86 23.36 8.37
C TYR A 96 7.04 23.06 9.87
N ASN A 97 7.74 21.97 10.23
CA ASN A 97 7.89 21.51 11.61
C ASN A 97 6.54 21.38 12.35
N ILE A 98 5.52 20.85 11.67
CA ILE A 98 4.16 20.71 12.19
C ILE A 98 3.94 19.30 12.70
N ASN A 99 3.33 19.19 13.87
CA ASN A 99 2.75 17.93 14.35
C ASN A 99 1.28 17.87 13.91
N LYS A 100 0.93 16.94 13.02
CA LYS A 100 -0.44 16.76 12.51
C LYS A 100 -1.51 16.56 13.58
N ALA A 101 -1.13 16.10 14.78
CA ALA A 101 -2.07 15.91 15.89
C ALA A 101 -2.49 17.24 16.55
N LYS A 102 -1.81 18.35 16.24
CA LYS A 102 -2.04 19.68 16.81
C LYS A 102 -2.69 20.67 15.83
N ILE A 103 -2.98 20.25 14.60
CA ILE A 103 -3.59 21.06 13.54
C ILE A 103 -4.89 20.40 13.07
N SER A 104 -5.84 21.20 12.60
CA SER A 104 -7.07 20.65 12.03
C SER A 104 -6.76 19.86 10.75
N ARG A 105 -7.62 18.88 10.43
CA ARG A 105 -7.47 18.07 9.21
C ARG A 105 -7.51 18.96 7.96
N SER A 106 -8.48 19.87 7.89
CA SER A 106 -8.68 20.74 6.73
C SER A 106 -7.51 21.73 6.53
N ASP A 107 -6.97 22.31 7.60
CA ASP A 107 -5.78 23.20 7.50
C ASP A 107 -4.55 22.44 7.02
N PHE A 108 -4.34 21.22 7.53
CA PHE A 108 -3.22 20.37 7.10
C PHE A 108 -3.34 19.97 5.62
N ILE A 109 -4.55 19.62 5.16
CA ILE A 109 -4.84 19.32 3.75
C ILE A 109 -4.55 20.56 2.87
N ASN A 110 -4.94 21.76 3.31
CA ASN A 110 -4.67 23.00 2.58
C ASN A 110 -3.17 23.26 2.41
N LEU A 111 -2.36 22.99 3.44
CA LEU A 111 -0.89 23.07 3.33
C LEU A 111 -0.34 22.04 2.33
N CYS A 112 -0.85 20.81 2.36
CA CYS A 112 -0.46 19.78 1.40
C CYS A 112 -0.79 20.17 -0.05
N LEU A 113 -1.98 20.72 -0.29
CA LEU A 113 -2.40 21.22 -1.61
C LEU A 113 -1.53 22.39 -2.08
N LYS A 114 -1.14 23.28 -1.17
CA LYS A 114 -0.25 24.42 -1.49
C LYS A 114 1.12 23.93 -1.95
N GLU A 115 1.74 23.03 -1.19
CA GLU A 115 3.06 22.47 -1.52
C GLU A 115 3.03 21.64 -2.81
N THR A 116 1.96 20.88 -3.01
CA THR A 116 1.70 20.13 -4.24
C THR A 116 1.72 21.04 -5.48
N LYS A 117 1.09 22.22 -5.42
CA LYS A 117 1.09 23.17 -6.54
C LYS A 117 2.50 23.70 -6.85
N ILE A 118 3.28 23.97 -5.82
CA ILE A 118 4.67 24.43 -5.95
C ILE A 118 5.53 23.35 -6.60
N GLY A 119 5.47 22.11 -6.07
CA GLY A 119 6.25 20.99 -6.61
C GLY A 119 5.88 20.66 -8.05
N SER A 120 4.58 20.66 -8.39
CA SER A 120 4.10 20.42 -9.76
C SER A 120 4.65 21.45 -10.76
N LYS A 121 4.76 22.73 -10.35
CA LYS A 121 5.37 23.78 -11.18
C LYS A 121 6.86 23.51 -11.40
N ASN A 122 7.61 23.23 -10.32
CA ASN A 122 9.04 22.95 -10.41
C ASN A 122 9.32 21.74 -11.32
N TYR A 123 8.49 20.70 -11.25
CA TYR A 123 8.64 19.51 -12.08
C TYR A 123 8.30 19.82 -13.53
N ARG A 124 7.23 20.60 -13.79
CA ARG A 124 6.94 21.09 -15.14
C ARG A 124 8.13 21.84 -15.74
N ASP A 125 8.74 22.73 -14.98
CA ASP A 125 9.88 23.53 -15.44
C ASP A 125 11.09 22.62 -15.73
N LEU A 126 11.40 21.66 -14.84
CA LEU A 126 12.47 20.68 -15.06
C LEU A 126 12.23 19.85 -16.31
N TRP A 127 11.06 19.23 -16.46
CA TRP A 127 10.76 18.36 -17.59
C TRP A 127 10.70 19.12 -18.91
N THR A 128 10.21 20.36 -18.88
CA THR A 128 10.26 21.27 -20.05
C THR A 128 11.71 21.59 -20.42
N ASN A 129 12.58 21.81 -19.43
CA ASN A 129 14.00 22.03 -19.65
C ASN A 129 14.73 20.81 -20.23
N LEU A 130 14.31 19.61 -19.85
CA LEU A 130 14.78 18.35 -20.43
C LEU A 130 14.15 18.04 -21.81
N GLY A 131 13.26 18.89 -22.30
CA GLY A 131 12.67 18.77 -23.63
C GLY A 131 11.63 17.66 -23.76
N ILE A 132 10.92 17.30 -22.68
CA ILE A 132 9.84 16.31 -22.77
C ILE A 132 8.71 16.79 -23.73
N SER A 133 8.10 15.88 -24.50
CA SER A 133 7.08 16.22 -25.52
C SER A 133 5.63 15.99 -25.09
N VAL A 134 5.30 16.37 -23.86
CA VAL A 134 3.96 16.18 -23.26
C VAL A 134 3.00 17.31 -23.61
N ASP A 135 1.70 17.03 -23.54
CA ASP A 135 0.66 18.07 -23.59
C ASP A 135 0.32 18.55 -22.17
N TRP A 136 0.94 19.66 -21.76
CA TRP A 136 0.69 20.27 -20.45
C TRP A 136 -0.77 20.70 -20.23
N SER A 137 -1.57 20.89 -21.28
CA SER A 137 -3.01 21.19 -21.14
C SER A 137 -3.84 19.99 -20.69
N LYS A 138 -3.24 18.79 -20.74
CA LYS A 138 -3.82 17.52 -20.27
C LYS A 138 -3.13 17.02 -18.99
N SER A 139 -2.61 17.95 -18.18
CA SER A 139 -2.02 17.58 -16.89
C SER A 139 -3.08 17.18 -15.88
N TYR A 140 -2.73 16.27 -14.97
CA TYR A 140 -3.61 15.87 -13.87
C TYR A 140 -2.84 15.71 -12.56
N SER A 141 -3.59 15.66 -11.45
CA SER A 141 -3.09 15.46 -10.09
C SER A 141 -3.89 14.34 -9.45
N THR A 142 -3.24 13.43 -8.71
CA THR A 142 -3.91 12.24 -8.14
C THR A 142 -4.91 12.57 -7.04
N ILE A 143 -4.81 13.77 -6.43
CA ILE A 143 -5.83 14.34 -5.54
C ILE A 143 -6.82 15.28 -6.27
N GLY A 144 -6.64 15.54 -7.56
CA GLY A 144 -7.53 16.40 -8.35
C GLY A 144 -8.96 15.84 -8.48
N LYS A 145 -9.96 16.72 -8.73
CA LYS A 145 -11.38 16.34 -8.79
C LYS A 145 -11.70 15.19 -9.75
N ILE A 146 -11.04 15.13 -10.92
CA ILE A 146 -11.23 14.05 -11.90
C ILE A 146 -10.73 12.71 -11.31
N CYS A 147 -9.53 12.70 -10.73
CA CYS A 147 -8.96 11.51 -10.10
C CYS A 147 -9.79 11.05 -8.90
N GLN A 148 -10.26 11.97 -8.05
CA GLN A 148 -11.17 11.65 -6.95
C GLN A 148 -12.45 10.98 -7.48
N ARG A 149 -13.10 11.60 -8.48
CA ARG A 149 -14.33 11.08 -9.08
C ARG A 149 -14.15 9.67 -9.64
N VAL A 150 -13.09 9.44 -10.41
CA VAL A 150 -12.81 8.13 -11.01
C VAL A 150 -12.45 7.08 -9.95
N SER A 151 -11.69 7.45 -8.93
CA SER A 151 -11.32 6.53 -7.84
C SER A 151 -12.53 6.12 -6.99
N GLN A 152 -13.41 7.08 -6.69
CA GLN A 152 -14.66 6.84 -5.97
C GLN A 152 -15.65 6.02 -6.80
N TRP A 153 -15.77 6.31 -8.10
CA TRP A 153 -16.54 5.48 -9.03
C TRP A 153 -16.00 4.05 -9.06
N SER A 154 -14.67 3.89 -9.18
CA SER A 154 -14.02 2.58 -9.17
C SER A 154 -14.36 1.80 -7.90
N PHE A 155 -14.30 2.44 -6.73
CA PHE A 155 -14.69 1.81 -5.47
C PHE A 155 -16.17 1.38 -5.47
N ILE A 156 -17.09 2.25 -5.88
CA ILE A 156 -18.53 1.97 -5.92
C ILE A 156 -18.84 0.83 -6.89
N ASP A 157 -18.24 0.80 -8.08
CA ASP A 157 -18.43 -0.28 -9.05
C ASP A 157 -17.93 -1.63 -8.50
N LEU A 158 -16.75 -1.65 -7.89
CA LEU A 158 -16.21 -2.87 -7.25
C LEU A 158 -17.07 -3.33 -6.06
N TYR A 159 -17.65 -2.40 -5.29
CA TYR A 159 -18.59 -2.70 -4.22
C TYR A 159 -19.87 -3.34 -4.74
N LYS A 160 -20.48 -2.76 -5.77
CA LYS A 160 -21.66 -3.32 -6.45
C LYS A 160 -21.38 -4.71 -7.02
N LYS A 161 -20.17 -4.93 -7.55
CA LYS A 161 -19.70 -6.23 -8.06
C LYS A 161 -19.26 -7.22 -6.97
N LYS A 162 -19.34 -6.86 -5.68
CA LYS A 162 -18.87 -7.66 -4.53
C LYS A 162 -17.39 -8.06 -4.63
N LYS A 163 -16.57 -7.20 -5.26
CA LYS A 163 -15.11 -7.37 -5.40
C LYS A 163 -14.33 -6.51 -4.41
N VAL A 164 -14.97 -5.51 -3.81
CA VAL A 164 -14.46 -4.83 -2.62
C VAL A 164 -15.32 -5.21 -1.42
N TYR A 165 -14.68 -5.47 -0.28
CA TYR A 165 -15.38 -5.81 0.95
C TYR A 165 -14.70 -5.18 2.16
N ARG A 166 -15.45 -5.03 3.25
CA ARG A 166 -14.94 -4.51 4.52
C ARG A 166 -14.86 -5.64 5.53
N LYS A 167 -13.71 -5.82 6.17
CA LYS A 167 -13.53 -6.88 7.17
C LYS A 167 -12.70 -6.40 8.34
N SER A 168 -13.00 -6.92 9.53
CA SER A 168 -12.15 -6.76 10.72
C SER A 168 -11.19 -7.95 10.78
N GLU A 169 -9.92 -7.72 10.45
CA GLU A 169 -8.88 -8.75 10.45
C GLU A 169 -7.58 -8.16 11.04
N PRO A 170 -6.65 -9.00 11.53
CA PRO A 170 -5.29 -8.59 11.83
C PRO A 170 -4.63 -8.09 10.54
N MET A 171 -4.21 -6.83 10.56
CA MET A 171 -3.65 -6.16 9.39
C MET A 171 -2.24 -5.71 9.65
N LEU A 172 -1.42 -5.77 8.60
CA LEU A 172 -0.11 -5.14 8.56
C LEU A 172 -0.27 -3.66 8.93
N TRP A 173 0.46 -3.24 9.95
CA TRP A 173 0.33 -1.93 10.56
C TRP A 173 1.70 -1.35 10.86
N CYS A 174 1.89 -0.08 10.50
CA CYS A 174 3.06 0.66 10.92
C CYS A 174 2.73 1.50 12.17
N SER A 175 3.33 1.16 13.31
CA SER A 175 3.09 1.81 14.61
C SER A 175 3.62 3.26 14.68
N TYR A 176 4.69 3.56 13.94
CA TYR A 176 5.22 4.92 13.81
C TYR A 176 4.30 5.79 12.96
N CYS A 177 3.94 5.29 11.78
CA CYS A 177 3.09 5.98 10.82
C CYS A 177 1.60 6.01 11.21
N GLN A 178 1.17 5.07 12.06
CA GLN A 178 -0.19 4.82 12.50
C GLN A 178 -1.18 4.59 11.36
N THR A 179 -0.82 3.69 10.43
CA THR A 179 -1.67 3.33 9.29
C THR A 179 -1.55 1.85 8.97
N ALA A 180 -2.61 1.28 8.39
CA ALA A 180 -2.58 0.00 7.72
C ALA A 180 -1.65 0.05 6.48
N LEU A 181 -1.03 -1.09 6.19
CA LEU A 181 -0.13 -1.33 5.07
C LEU A 181 -0.67 -2.44 4.16
N SER A 182 -0.26 -2.42 2.89
CA SER A 182 -0.39 -3.56 1.97
C SER A 182 0.88 -4.41 1.95
N GLN A 183 0.80 -5.63 1.41
CA GLN A 183 1.98 -6.49 1.25
C GLN A 183 3.06 -5.83 0.38
N ALA A 184 2.68 -4.94 -0.53
CA ALA A 184 3.62 -4.24 -1.40
C ALA A 184 4.39 -3.12 -0.70
N ASP A 185 3.91 -2.64 0.45
CA ASP A 185 4.54 -1.58 1.26
C ASP A 185 5.58 -2.12 2.25
N MET A 186 5.96 -3.40 2.12
CA MET A 186 6.93 -4.06 2.99
C MET A 186 8.26 -4.32 2.29
N GLU A 187 9.32 -4.23 3.08
CA GLU A 187 10.66 -4.65 2.72
C GLU A 187 11.20 -5.64 3.74
N ASP A 188 12.04 -6.54 3.25
CA ASP A 188 12.74 -7.54 4.07
C ASP A 188 14.05 -6.93 4.54
N LYS A 189 14.26 -6.89 5.86
CA LYS A 189 15.49 -6.39 6.49
C LYS A 189 16.12 -7.47 7.34
N GLU A 190 17.36 -7.83 7.01
CA GLU A 190 18.14 -8.76 7.82
C GLU A 190 18.64 -8.05 9.09
N ILE A 191 18.31 -8.59 10.25
CA ILE A 191 18.73 -8.05 11.55
C ILE A 191 19.25 -9.16 12.47
N SER A 192 20.24 -8.80 13.27
CA SER A 192 20.72 -9.64 14.37
C SER A 192 19.80 -9.47 15.58
N THR A 193 19.27 -10.57 16.11
CA THR A 193 18.46 -10.59 17.34
C THR A 193 18.84 -11.78 18.22
N PHE A 194 18.18 -11.91 19.37
CA PHE A 194 18.35 -13.06 20.26
C PHE A 194 17.11 -13.95 20.26
N LEU A 195 17.33 -15.25 20.14
CA LEU A 195 16.37 -16.28 20.48
C LEU A 195 16.44 -16.54 21.99
N ASN A 196 15.35 -16.28 22.69
CA ASN A 196 15.25 -16.33 24.15
C ASN A 196 14.60 -17.64 24.57
N TYR A 197 15.29 -18.42 25.41
CA TYR A 197 14.81 -19.70 25.92
C TYR A 197 14.23 -19.52 27.32
N ILE A 198 12.92 -19.66 27.44
CA ILE A 198 12.15 -19.27 28.62
C ILE A 198 11.41 -20.49 29.18
N ASN A 199 11.47 -20.72 30.48
CA ASN A 199 10.74 -21.78 31.16
C ASN A 199 9.25 -21.44 31.29
N PHE A 200 8.40 -22.28 30.74
CA PHE A 200 6.95 -22.29 30.95
C PHE A 200 6.61 -23.44 31.88
N SER A 201 5.74 -23.20 32.87
CA SER A 201 5.29 -24.25 33.78
C SER A 201 4.08 -24.98 33.19
N ILE A 202 4.21 -26.28 32.92
CA ILE A 202 3.15 -27.17 32.45
C ILE A 202 2.99 -28.29 33.48
N ASP A 203 1.84 -28.35 34.15
CA ASP A 203 1.57 -29.29 35.25
C ASP A 203 2.69 -29.33 36.32
N GLY A 204 3.23 -28.16 36.68
CA GLY A 204 4.29 -28.05 37.69
C GLY A 204 5.68 -28.49 37.23
N LYS A 205 5.86 -28.83 35.95
CA LYS A 205 7.16 -29.09 35.34
C LYS A 205 7.55 -27.96 34.39
N ASP A 206 8.83 -27.67 34.33
CA ASP A 206 9.36 -26.62 33.46
C ASP A 206 9.65 -27.16 32.07
N TYR A 207 9.17 -26.43 31.07
CA TYR A 207 9.42 -26.69 29.65
C TYR A 207 9.97 -25.44 28.99
N LEU A 208 11.08 -25.60 28.27
CA LEU A 208 11.70 -24.51 27.54
C LEU A 208 10.94 -24.19 26.25
N ILE A 209 10.66 -22.91 26.05
CA ILE A 209 10.10 -22.36 24.81
C ILE A 209 11.03 -21.28 24.28
N ALA A 210 11.30 -21.31 22.97
CA ALA A 210 12.18 -20.37 22.30
C ALA A 210 11.38 -19.26 21.60
N THR A 211 11.77 -18.00 21.78
CA THR A 211 11.13 -16.86 21.08
C THR A 211 12.07 -15.68 20.85
N THR A 212 11.89 -14.98 19.72
CA THR A 212 12.54 -13.71 19.43
C THR A 212 11.77 -12.50 19.96
N ARG A 213 10.52 -12.68 20.39
CA ARG A 213 9.60 -11.61 20.82
C ARG A 213 9.04 -11.82 22.23
N PRO A 214 9.87 -11.81 23.29
CA PRO A 214 9.39 -12.01 24.66
C PRO A 214 8.42 -10.91 25.12
N GLU A 215 8.40 -9.74 24.48
CA GLU A 215 7.39 -8.71 24.72
C GLU A 215 5.95 -9.16 24.40
N LEU A 216 5.79 -10.25 23.65
CA LEU A 216 4.48 -10.82 23.32
C LEU A 216 4.00 -11.90 24.30
N LEU A 217 4.75 -12.22 25.37
CA LEU A 217 4.28 -13.13 26.43
C LEU A 217 2.87 -12.79 26.97
N PRO A 218 2.48 -11.52 27.22
CA PRO A 218 1.12 -11.20 27.66
C PRO A 218 0.02 -11.46 26.60
N ALA A 219 0.42 -11.63 25.33
CA ALA A 219 -0.43 -12.00 24.21
C ALA A 219 -0.42 -13.49 23.87
N CYS A 220 0.34 -14.32 24.59
CA CYS A 220 0.35 -15.75 24.37
C CYS A 220 -1.05 -16.34 24.60
N VAL A 221 -1.56 -17.07 23.63
CA VAL A 221 -2.92 -17.66 23.68
C VAL A 221 -2.89 -19.18 23.60
N SER A 222 -1.76 -19.77 23.19
CA SER A 222 -1.56 -21.22 23.16
C SER A 222 -0.08 -21.54 22.98
N VAL A 223 0.30 -22.78 23.31
CA VAL A 223 1.59 -23.37 22.93
C VAL A 223 1.33 -24.52 21.96
N PHE A 224 2.14 -24.62 20.91
CA PHE A 224 2.01 -25.65 19.89
C PHE A 224 3.23 -26.57 19.88
N ALA A 225 2.99 -27.86 19.71
CA ALA A 225 4.00 -28.88 19.46
C ALA A 225 3.71 -29.61 18.13
N ASN A 226 4.72 -30.29 17.58
CA ASN A 226 4.48 -31.20 16.47
C ASN A 226 3.92 -32.55 17.00
N PRO A 227 2.83 -33.11 16.42
CA PRO A 227 2.29 -34.40 16.85
C PRO A 227 3.28 -35.58 16.71
N ASP A 228 4.23 -35.47 15.79
CA ASP A 228 5.23 -36.51 15.52
C ASP A 228 6.46 -36.38 16.45
N ASP A 229 6.55 -35.30 17.23
CA ASP A 229 7.62 -35.10 18.21
C ASP A 229 7.39 -35.91 19.49
N SER A 230 8.15 -37.00 19.66
CA SER A 230 8.04 -37.91 20.80
C SER A 230 8.28 -37.23 22.15
N ARG A 231 9.04 -36.13 22.20
CA ARG A 231 9.36 -35.40 23.43
C ARG A 231 8.13 -34.79 24.10
N TYR A 232 7.08 -34.50 23.32
CA TYR A 232 5.93 -33.70 23.76
C TYR A 232 4.58 -34.40 23.66
N LYS A 233 4.53 -35.70 23.32
CA LYS A 233 3.27 -36.47 23.20
C LYS A 233 2.43 -36.44 24.48
N ASN A 234 3.08 -36.41 25.64
CA ASN A 234 2.43 -36.34 26.95
C ASN A 234 1.82 -34.97 27.27
N LEU A 235 1.99 -33.94 26.42
CA LEU A 235 1.43 -32.60 26.61
C LEU A 235 0.01 -32.43 26.08
N LYS A 236 -0.57 -33.47 25.46
CA LYS A 236 -1.93 -33.44 24.91
C LYS A 236 -2.97 -33.18 26.00
N GLY A 237 -3.79 -32.14 25.79
CA GLY A 237 -4.84 -31.72 26.73
C GLY A 237 -4.35 -30.89 27.92
N LYS A 238 -3.03 -30.71 28.07
CA LYS A 238 -2.44 -29.91 29.16
C LYS A 238 -2.51 -28.42 28.87
N LYS A 239 -2.21 -27.61 29.89
CA LYS A 239 -2.13 -26.15 29.80
C LYS A 239 -0.76 -25.65 30.27
N ALA A 240 -0.22 -24.68 29.56
CA ALA A 240 1.01 -23.99 29.95
C ALA A 240 0.68 -22.71 30.73
N THR A 241 1.41 -22.45 31.80
CA THR A 241 1.34 -21.21 32.57
C THR A 241 2.32 -20.21 31.97
N ILE A 242 1.82 -19.04 31.60
CA ILE A 242 2.63 -18.01 30.95
C ILE A 242 3.56 -17.36 31.98
N PRO A 243 4.89 -17.34 31.72
CA PRO A 243 5.87 -16.69 32.58
C PRO A 243 5.52 -15.22 32.85
N LEU A 244 5.77 -14.75 34.07
CA LEU A 244 5.47 -13.40 34.57
C LEU A 244 3.98 -13.04 34.75
N PHE A 245 3.08 -13.57 33.91
CA PHE A 245 1.66 -13.18 33.89
C PHE A 245 0.73 -14.23 34.51
N ASN A 246 1.22 -15.45 34.77
CA ASN A 246 0.58 -16.50 35.56
C ASN A 246 -0.82 -16.97 35.10
N TYR A 247 -1.25 -16.64 33.88
CA TYR A 247 -2.46 -17.19 33.28
C TYR A 247 -2.14 -18.46 32.47
N LYS A 248 -3.13 -19.35 32.32
CA LYS A 248 -2.97 -20.65 31.66
C LYS A 248 -3.49 -20.62 30.22
N VAL A 249 -2.75 -21.23 29.30
CA VAL A 249 -3.11 -21.37 27.87
C VAL A 249 -3.12 -22.84 27.45
N PRO A 250 -4.00 -23.26 26.51
CA PRO A 250 -4.04 -24.63 26.01
C PRO A 250 -2.78 -25.00 25.20
N ILE A 251 -2.43 -26.28 25.22
CA ILE A 251 -1.42 -26.85 24.31
C ILE A 251 -2.11 -27.55 23.14
N HIS A 252 -1.74 -27.17 21.93
CA HIS A 252 -2.25 -27.76 20.68
C HIS A 252 -1.13 -28.45 19.90
N PHE A 253 -1.52 -29.26 18.92
CA PHE A 253 -0.58 -29.98 18.07
C PHE A 253 -0.81 -29.63 16.60
N SER A 254 0.27 -29.34 15.88
CA SER A 254 0.22 -29.06 14.44
C SER A 254 1.49 -29.54 13.75
N LYS A 255 1.34 -30.22 12.61
CA LYS A 255 2.46 -30.68 11.77
C LYS A 255 3.29 -29.53 11.19
N SER A 256 2.74 -28.32 11.17
CA SER A 256 3.44 -27.12 10.72
C SER A 256 4.57 -26.67 11.67
N VAL A 257 4.57 -27.14 12.93
CA VAL A 257 5.62 -26.78 13.90
C VAL A 257 6.87 -27.56 13.54
N ASP A 258 7.99 -26.87 13.33
CA ASP A 258 9.28 -27.52 13.12
C ASP A 258 9.83 -28.06 14.45
N PRO A 259 9.96 -29.39 14.64
CA PRO A 259 10.53 -29.96 15.86
C PRO A 259 12.00 -29.57 16.08
N LYS A 260 12.72 -29.20 15.02
CA LYS A 260 14.16 -28.89 15.06
C LYS A 260 14.45 -27.43 15.40
N PHE A 261 13.47 -26.54 15.23
CA PHE A 261 13.66 -25.11 15.51
C PHE A 261 13.47 -24.81 17.01
N GLY A 262 14.48 -24.19 17.63
CA GLY A 262 14.47 -23.86 19.05
C GLY A 262 14.30 -25.13 19.90
N THR A 263 13.16 -25.26 20.57
CA THR A 263 12.84 -26.44 21.38
C THR A 263 11.86 -27.40 20.72
N GLY A 264 11.20 -27.02 19.62
CA GLY A 264 10.05 -27.74 19.07
C GLY A 264 8.71 -27.42 19.78
N LEU A 265 8.74 -26.59 20.84
CA LEU A 265 7.56 -25.92 21.40
C LEU A 265 7.50 -24.48 20.91
N MET A 266 6.40 -24.13 20.24
CA MET A 266 6.15 -22.81 19.68
C MET A 266 5.10 -22.09 20.52
N MET A 267 5.43 -20.94 21.12
CA MET A 267 4.37 -20.07 21.66
C MET A 267 3.61 -19.41 20.51
N VAL A 268 2.29 -19.36 20.61
CA VAL A 268 1.41 -18.66 19.67
C VAL A 268 0.87 -17.42 20.35
N CYS A 269 1.29 -16.26 19.86
CA CYS A 269 0.92 -14.99 20.44
C CYS A 269 -0.01 -14.22 19.53
N THR A 270 -1.02 -13.57 20.11
CA THR A 270 -1.93 -12.76 19.31
C THR A 270 -1.20 -11.60 18.67
N TRP A 271 -1.13 -11.77 17.34
CA TRP A 271 -0.57 -10.92 16.31
C TRP A 271 0.97 -10.91 16.28
N GLY A 272 1.59 -12.04 16.66
CA GLY A 272 3.04 -12.23 16.60
C GLY A 272 3.59 -12.28 15.18
N ASP A 273 3.05 -13.17 14.35
CA ASP A 273 3.37 -13.31 12.93
C ASP A 273 2.20 -13.92 12.11
N VAL A 274 2.47 -14.24 10.84
CA VAL A 274 1.49 -14.84 9.92
C VAL A 274 1.07 -16.25 10.34
N GLU A 275 1.99 -17.03 10.90
CA GLU A 275 1.72 -18.41 11.33
C GLU A 275 0.86 -18.43 12.59
N ASP A 276 1.09 -17.49 13.51
CA ASP A 276 0.26 -17.24 14.69
C ASP A 276 -1.17 -16.87 14.28
N ILE A 277 -1.33 -15.94 13.33
CA ILE A 277 -2.66 -15.56 12.81
C ILE A 277 -3.39 -16.77 12.25
N LYS A 278 -2.69 -17.59 11.46
CA LYS A 278 -3.26 -18.81 10.86
C LYS A 278 -3.70 -19.79 11.95
N LYS A 279 -2.85 -20.08 12.94
CA LYS A 279 -3.19 -20.99 14.05
C LYS A 279 -4.36 -20.50 14.87
N ILE A 280 -4.37 -19.21 15.23
CA ILE A 280 -5.46 -18.59 15.97
C ILE A 280 -6.78 -18.77 15.23
N LYS A 281 -6.78 -18.60 13.90
CA LYS A 281 -7.96 -18.79 13.06
C LYS A 281 -8.37 -20.26 12.93
N ASP A 282 -7.44 -21.14 12.56
CA ASP A 282 -7.69 -22.56 12.29
C ASP A 282 -8.20 -23.29 13.55
N PHE A 283 -7.63 -22.95 14.71
CA PHE A 283 -8.01 -23.53 16.00
C PHE A 283 -9.08 -22.70 16.74
N LYS A 284 -9.61 -21.64 16.12
CA LYS A 284 -10.66 -20.75 16.68
C LYS A 284 -10.32 -20.23 18.08
N ILE A 285 -9.05 -19.85 18.29
CA ILE A 285 -8.54 -19.37 19.58
C ILE A 285 -8.95 -17.91 19.77
N LYS A 286 -9.35 -17.53 21.00
CA LYS A 286 -9.71 -16.14 21.31
C LYS A 286 -8.45 -15.25 21.36
N PRO A 287 -8.36 -14.18 20.55
CA PRO A 287 -7.18 -13.32 20.51
C PRO A 287 -7.02 -12.43 21.75
N ARG A 288 -5.76 -12.13 22.12
CA ARG A 288 -5.31 -11.22 23.20
C ARG A 288 -4.30 -10.18 22.68
N GLN A 289 -4.77 -9.13 22.00
CA GLN A 289 -3.87 -8.15 21.38
C GLN A 289 -3.16 -7.27 22.44
N VAL A 290 -1.84 -7.43 22.58
CA VAL A 290 -1.06 -6.70 23.58
C VAL A 290 -0.47 -5.38 23.08
N ILE A 291 -0.21 -5.25 21.78
CA ILE A 291 0.34 -4.03 21.16
C ILE A 291 -0.80 -3.18 20.59
N ASP A 292 -0.81 -1.89 20.90
CA ASP A 292 -1.79 -0.94 20.35
C ASP A 292 -1.33 -0.29 19.03
N LYS A 293 -2.18 0.56 18.45
CA LYS A 293 -1.92 1.28 17.19
C LYS A 293 -0.66 2.17 17.23
N LYS A 294 -0.21 2.56 18.41
CA LYS A 294 0.99 3.39 18.62
C LYS A 294 2.23 2.54 18.90
N GLY A 295 2.12 1.20 18.87
CA GLY A 295 3.23 0.30 19.19
C GLY A 295 3.51 0.24 20.70
N CYS A 296 2.55 0.65 21.54
CA CYS A 296 2.66 0.62 22.98
C CYS A 296 1.95 -0.61 23.57
N ILE A 297 2.47 -1.10 24.68
CA ILE A 297 1.86 -2.20 25.43
C ILE A 297 0.55 -1.72 26.06
N THR A 298 -0.53 -2.46 25.79
CA THR A 298 -1.87 -2.24 26.33
C THR A 298 -1.94 -2.64 27.82
N LYS A 299 -3.13 -2.51 28.41
CA LYS A 299 -3.40 -2.99 29.78
C LYS A 299 -3.09 -4.48 30.00
N LEU A 300 -3.03 -5.30 28.95
CA LEU A 300 -2.70 -6.72 29.06
C LEU A 300 -1.26 -6.97 29.50
N GLY A 301 -0.35 -6.02 29.29
CA GLY A 301 1.02 -6.14 29.77
C GLY A 301 1.23 -5.70 31.21
N GLU A 302 0.16 -5.46 31.99
CA GLU A 302 0.25 -5.13 33.43
C GLU A 302 1.26 -4.00 33.71
N LYS A 303 2.35 -4.28 34.44
CA LYS A 303 3.41 -3.33 34.79
C LYS A 303 4.25 -2.81 33.60
N TYR A 304 4.06 -3.37 32.40
CA TYR A 304 4.69 -2.92 31.16
C TYR A 304 3.78 -1.99 30.33
N LYS A 305 2.54 -1.75 30.78
CA LYS A 305 1.57 -0.88 30.10
C LYS A 305 2.19 0.49 29.77
N GLY A 306 1.97 0.96 28.54
CA GLY A 306 2.42 2.25 28.04
C GLY A 306 3.82 2.25 27.44
N LEU A 307 4.66 1.26 27.77
CA LEU A 307 5.99 1.12 27.16
C LEU A 307 5.88 0.79 25.67
N LYS A 308 6.85 1.25 24.87
CA LYS A 308 7.02 0.78 23.49
C LYS A 308 7.40 -0.70 23.50
N ALA A 309 7.01 -1.44 22.46
CA ALA A 309 7.30 -2.88 22.36
C ALA A 309 8.78 -3.23 22.58
N GLU A 310 9.70 -2.42 22.06
CA GLU A 310 11.14 -2.62 22.26
C GLU A 310 11.60 -2.40 23.71
N ASP A 311 11.08 -1.36 24.37
CA ASP A 311 11.40 -1.08 25.78
C ASP A 311 10.79 -2.14 26.71
N ALA A 312 9.56 -2.59 26.38
CA ALA A 312 8.91 -3.70 27.05
C ALA A 312 9.71 -4.99 26.89
N ARG A 313 10.28 -5.26 25.71
CA ARG A 313 11.16 -6.40 25.46
C ARG A 313 12.36 -6.39 26.40
N LYS A 314 13.06 -5.26 26.50
CA LYS A 314 14.23 -5.10 27.38
C LYS A 314 13.86 -5.34 28.85
N LYS A 315 12.73 -4.76 29.31
CA LYS A 315 12.27 -4.89 30.69
C LYS A 315 11.78 -6.31 31.02
N ILE A 316 11.05 -6.95 30.12
CA ILE A 316 10.60 -8.35 30.27
C ILE A 316 11.79 -9.29 30.34
N ILE A 317 12.80 -9.13 29.48
CA ILE A 317 14.02 -9.95 29.54
C ILE A 317 14.73 -9.79 30.89
N LYS A 318 14.84 -8.56 31.40
CA LYS A 318 15.41 -8.30 32.73
C LYS A 318 14.64 -9.03 33.83
N ASP A 319 13.32 -8.90 33.86
CA ASP A 319 12.47 -9.52 34.88
C ASP A 319 12.46 -11.06 34.78
N LEU A 320 12.57 -11.63 33.56
CA LEU A 320 12.73 -13.07 33.37
C LEU A 320 14.06 -13.57 33.93
N ARG A 321 15.16 -12.82 33.78
CA ARG A 321 16.46 -13.18 34.37
C ARG A 321 16.42 -13.11 35.89
N GLU A 322 15.86 -12.04 36.45
CA GLU A 322 15.75 -11.86 37.90
C GLU A 322 14.94 -12.99 38.57
N LYS A 323 13.95 -13.54 37.86
CA LYS A 323 13.16 -14.68 38.34
C LYS A 323 13.71 -16.05 37.96
N GLY A 324 14.89 -16.12 37.32
CA GLY A 324 15.48 -17.39 36.86
C GLY A 324 14.68 -18.10 35.76
N LEU A 325 13.77 -17.40 35.07
CA LEU A 325 12.90 -17.98 34.03
C LEU A 325 13.55 -17.93 32.64
N LEU A 326 14.53 -17.04 32.41
CA LEU A 326 15.33 -17.02 31.20
C LEU A 326 16.56 -17.91 31.37
N ILE A 327 16.62 -19.01 30.63
CA ILE A 327 17.68 -20.03 30.78
C ILE A 327 18.89 -19.74 29.90
N LYS A 328 18.67 -19.36 28.63
CA LYS A 328 19.75 -18.96 27.72
C LYS A 328 19.25 -18.02 26.62
N GLN A 329 20.20 -17.38 25.95
CA GLN A 329 19.96 -16.59 24.75
C GLN A 329 20.95 -16.97 23.66
N GLU A 330 20.47 -17.12 22.44
CA GLU A 330 21.29 -17.44 21.28
C GLU A 330 21.14 -16.32 20.26
N GLN A 331 22.26 -15.79 19.77
CA GLN A 331 22.23 -14.79 18.73
C GLN A 331 21.86 -15.45 17.40
N ILE A 332 20.87 -14.90 16.71
CA ILE A 332 20.43 -15.36 15.40
C ILE A 332 20.34 -14.19 14.43
N LYS A 333 20.54 -14.47 13.15
CA LYS A 333 20.14 -13.57 12.07
C LYS A 333 18.75 -13.95 11.61
N HIS A 334 17.87 -12.97 11.47
CA HIS A 334 16.55 -13.20 10.92
C HIS A 334 16.12 -12.05 10.02
N VAL A 335 15.22 -12.36 9.10
CA VAL A 335 14.60 -11.38 8.22
C VAL A 335 13.35 -10.86 8.90
N LEU A 336 13.25 -9.54 9.04
CA LEU A 336 12.11 -8.83 9.58
C LEU A 336 11.42 -8.02 8.48
N ASN A 337 10.10 -8.00 8.45
CA ASN A 337 9.35 -7.08 7.59
C ASN A 337 9.30 -5.68 8.19
N THR A 338 9.80 -4.70 7.45
CA THR A 338 9.75 -3.28 7.79
C THR A 338 8.94 -2.50 6.76
N HIS A 339 8.36 -1.37 7.17
CA HIS A 339 7.69 -0.46 6.24
C HIS A 339 8.71 0.23 5.34
N GLU A 340 8.56 0.11 4.01
CA GLU A 340 9.50 0.62 2.98
C GLU A 340 9.91 2.11 3.15
N ARG A 341 9.08 2.93 3.81
CA ARG A 341 9.28 4.38 3.91
C ARG A 341 9.87 4.87 5.23
N CYS A 342 9.80 4.07 6.29
CA CYS A 342 10.24 4.52 7.62
C CYS A 342 11.00 3.48 8.41
N ASP A 343 11.29 2.32 7.82
CA ASP A 343 12.08 1.23 8.39
C ASP A 343 11.54 0.65 9.70
N THR A 344 10.35 1.08 10.12
CA THR A 344 9.73 0.61 11.37
C THR A 344 9.26 -0.82 11.17
N PRO A 345 9.57 -1.74 12.11
CA PRO A 345 9.00 -3.07 12.13
C PRO A 345 7.48 -3.07 11.95
N VAL A 346 7.00 -3.93 11.07
CA VAL A 346 5.56 -4.09 10.85
C VAL A 346 4.95 -4.87 12.01
N GLU A 347 3.83 -4.38 12.53
CA GLU A 347 3.00 -5.08 13.51
C GLU A 347 1.72 -5.58 12.87
N PHE A 348 1.03 -6.51 13.53
CA PHE A 348 -0.32 -6.92 13.14
C PHE A 348 -1.34 -6.33 14.13
N ILE A 349 -2.35 -5.62 13.63
CA ILE A 349 -3.38 -4.98 14.46
C ILE A 349 -4.75 -5.24 13.88
N THR A 350 -5.70 -5.65 14.73
CA THR A 350 -7.08 -5.84 14.28
C THR A 350 -7.77 -4.50 14.05
N THR A 351 -8.13 -4.24 12.80
CA THR A 351 -8.88 -3.04 12.40
C THR A 351 -9.85 -3.37 11.26
N LYS A 352 -10.95 -2.61 11.14
CA LYS A 352 -11.85 -2.70 9.98
C LYS A 352 -11.20 -1.94 8.83
N GLN A 353 -10.96 -2.62 7.72
CA GLN A 353 -10.36 -2.04 6.50
C GLN A 353 -11.15 -2.48 5.26
N TRP A 354 -11.00 -1.75 4.17
CA TRP A 354 -11.49 -2.14 2.84
C TRP A 354 -10.44 -2.91 2.06
N PHE A 355 -10.88 -3.97 1.39
CA PHE A 355 -10.04 -4.87 0.61
C PHE A 355 -10.60 -5.08 -0.77
N ILE A 356 -9.72 -5.10 -1.77
CA ILE A 356 -10.04 -5.64 -3.10
C ILE A 356 -9.60 -7.10 -3.13
N ASP A 357 -10.54 -7.99 -3.47
CA ASP A 357 -10.27 -9.42 -3.68
C ASP A 357 -9.26 -9.57 -4.83
N VAL A 358 -8.07 -10.09 -4.53
CA VAL A 358 -7.05 -10.41 -5.55
C VAL A 358 -6.60 -11.86 -5.45
N LEU A 359 -6.83 -12.51 -4.31
CA LEU A 359 -6.44 -13.89 -4.09
C LEU A 359 -7.28 -14.87 -4.92
N ASN A 360 -8.56 -14.58 -5.16
CA ASN A 360 -9.43 -15.48 -5.94
C ASN A 360 -9.23 -15.38 -7.45
N ILE A 361 -8.52 -14.36 -7.94
CA ILE A 361 -8.31 -14.11 -9.38
C ILE A 361 -6.86 -14.30 -9.85
N LYS A 362 -6.04 -15.00 -9.06
CA LYS A 362 -4.61 -15.19 -9.37
C LYS A 362 -4.38 -15.82 -10.75
N LYS A 363 -5.21 -16.78 -11.15
CA LYS A 363 -5.06 -17.48 -12.43
C LYS A 363 -5.32 -16.53 -13.59
N GLU A 364 -6.39 -15.76 -13.50
CA GLU A 364 -6.81 -14.73 -14.47
C GLU A 364 -5.72 -13.66 -14.59
N LEU A 365 -5.15 -13.20 -13.48
CA LEU A 365 -4.07 -12.21 -13.47
C LEU A 365 -2.80 -12.75 -14.17
N ILE A 366 -2.43 -14.02 -13.94
CA ILE A 366 -1.34 -14.67 -14.69
C ILE A 366 -1.64 -14.70 -16.19
N GLU A 367 -2.87 -15.03 -16.60
CA GLU A 367 -3.25 -15.02 -18.02
C GLU A 367 -3.23 -13.61 -18.62
N LYS A 368 -3.69 -12.57 -17.90
CA LYS A 368 -3.54 -11.18 -18.33
C LYS A 368 -2.05 -10.83 -18.49
N GLY A 369 -1.20 -11.21 -17.54
CA GLY A 369 0.25 -11.02 -17.61
C GLY A 369 0.91 -11.73 -18.81
N LYS A 370 0.37 -12.87 -19.28
CA LYS A 370 0.84 -13.53 -20.51
C LYS A 370 0.47 -12.78 -21.79
N LYS A 371 -0.70 -12.12 -21.82
CA LYS A 371 -1.22 -11.37 -22.98
C LYS A 371 -0.58 -9.99 -23.14
N LEU A 372 -0.03 -9.42 -22.06
CA LEU A 372 0.65 -8.14 -22.08
C LEU A 372 2.00 -8.25 -22.82
N ASN A 373 2.33 -7.27 -23.66
CA ASN A 373 3.64 -7.22 -24.31
C ASN A 373 4.68 -6.60 -23.35
N TRP A 374 5.71 -7.37 -22.99
CA TRP A 374 6.73 -6.95 -22.05
C TRP A 374 8.03 -6.58 -22.76
N TYR A 375 8.57 -5.40 -22.43
CA TYR A 375 9.86 -4.93 -22.92
C TYR A 375 10.75 -4.56 -21.72
N PRO A 376 11.78 -5.37 -21.38
CA PRO A 376 12.14 -6.65 -22.00
C PRO A 376 11.23 -7.82 -21.58
N ARG A 377 11.16 -8.87 -22.42
CA ARG A 377 10.22 -10.00 -22.24
C ARG A 377 10.34 -10.72 -20.90
N TYR A 378 11.54 -10.79 -20.32
CA TYR A 378 11.79 -11.51 -19.08
C TYR A 378 11.17 -10.82 -17.83
N MET A 379 10.80 -9.53 -17.91
CA MET A 379 10.19 -8.82 -16.77
C MET A 379 8.83 -9.40 -16.37
N ARG A 380 8.15 -10.11 -17.29
CA ARG A 380 6.96 -10.90 -16.99
C ARG A 380 7.17 -11.89 -15.83
N THR A 381 8.38 -12.43 -15.68
CA THR A 381 8.70 -13.37 -14.61
C THR A 381 8.54 -12.71 -13.24
N ARG A 382 8.96 -11.45 -13.09
CA ARG A 382 8.79 -10.69 -11.83
C ARG A 382 7.31 -10.51 -11.48
N TYR A 383 6.50 -10.16 -12.47
CA TYR A 383 5.04 -10.08 -12.31
C TYR A 383 4.44 -11.42 -11.90
N ASN A 384 4.77 -12.50 -12.60
CA ASN A 384 4.24 -13.84 -12.30
C ASN A 384 4.61 -14.31 -10.89
N ASN A 385 5.86 -14.06 -10.45
CA ASN A 385 6.30 -14.39 -9.11
C ASN A 385 5.52 -13.62 -8.04
N TRP A 386 5.27 -12.32 -8.29
CA TRP A 386 4.43 -11.51 -7.41
C TRP A 386 3.00 -12.07 -7.29
N VAL A 387 2.32 -12.32 -8.41
CA VAL A 387 0.93 -12.84 -8.39
C VAL A 387 0.84 -14.18 -7.67
N LYS A 388 1.78 -15.10 -7.92
CA LYS A 388 1.84 -16.40 -7.23
C LYS A 388 2.04 -16.22 -5.71
N GLY A 389 2.92 -15.30 -5.32
CA GLY A 389 3.31 -15.02 -3.94
C GLY A 389 2.34 -14.16 -3.11
N LEU A 390 1.22 -13.69 -3.66
CA LEU A 390 0.24 -12.92 -2.88
C LEU A 390 -0.29 -13.79 -1.73
N LYS A 391 -0.23 -13.28 -0.50
CA LYS A 391 -0.79 -13.96 0.69
C LYS A 391 -2.01 -13.25 1.25
N TRP A 392 -2.23 -12.01 0.84
CA TRP A 392 -3.27 -11.13 1.35
C TRP A 392 -4.04 -10.48 0.20
N ASP A 393 -5.33 -10.23 0.44
CA ASP A 393 -6.10 -9.34 -0.41
C ASP A 393 -5.62 -7.89 -0.25
N TRP A 394 -5.85 -7.08 -1.28
CA TRP A 394 -5.28 -5.75 -1.35
C TRP A 394 -6.02 -4.78 -0.43
N CYS A 395 -5.41 -4.45 0.71
CA CYS A 395 -5.90 -3.41 1.62
C CYS A 395 -5.77 -2.03 0.99
N ILE A 396 -6.91 -1.40 0.71
CA ILE A 396 -6.99 -0.07 0.06
C ILE A 396 -7.29 1.06 1.04
N SER A 397 -7.43 0.78 2.33
CA SER A 397 -7.71 1.78 3.36
C SER A 397 -6.42 2.32 4.01
N ARG A 398 -6.38 3.63 4.28
CA ARG A 398 -5.28 4.31 4.99
C ARG A 398 -5.83 5.31 6.01
N GLN A 399 -5.29 5.28 7.22
CA GLN A 399 -5.68 6.18 8.33
C GLN A 399 -4.89 7.49 8.22
N ARG A 400 -5.20 8.28 7.19
CA ARG A 400 -4.46 9.49 6.81
C ARG A 400 -5.41 10.67 6.64
N TYR A 401 -4.85 11.87 6.66
CA TYR A 401 -5.62 13.09 6.45
C TYR A 401 -5.67 13.41 4.95
N TYR A 402 -4.54 13.24 4.25
CA TYR A 402 -4.38 13.63 2.85
C TYR A 402 -4.40 12.42 1.91
N GLY A 403 -5.50 12.29 1.18
CA GLY A 403 -5.74 11.22 0.19
C GLY A 403 -7.17 11.29 -0.34
N VAL A 404 -7.50 10.49 -1.33
CA VAL A 404 -8.88 10.46 -1.88
C VAL A 404 -9.80 9.80 -0.85
N PRO A 405 -10.84 10.48 -0.34
CA PRO A 405 -11.75 9.88 0.64
C PRO A 405 -12.57 8.75 0.02
N PHE A 406 -12.90 7.73 0.82
CA PHE A 406 -13.91 6.75 0.43
C PHE A 406 -15.28 7.42 0.34
N PRO A 407 -16.11 7.16 -0.68
CA PRO A 407 -17.44 7.74 -0.81
C PRO A 407 -18.45 6.93 0.02
N VAL A 408 -18.22 6.81 1.33
CA VAL A 408 -18.96 5.89 2.21
C VAL A 408 -19.41 6.55 3.50
N TRP A 409 -20.67 6.31 3.86
CA TRP A 409 -21.20 6.50 5.21
C TRP A 409 -21.69 5.17 5.79
N TYR A 410 -21.82 5.10 7.10
CA TYR A 410 -22.31 3.94 7.84
C TYR A 410 -23.49 4.32 8.70
N CYS A 411 -24.52 3.48 8.70
CA CYS A 411 -25.49 3.53 9.79
C CYS A 411 -24.83 3.01 11.07
N LYS A 412 -24.77 3.82 12.13
CA LYS A 412 -24.17 3.42 13.40
C LYS A 412 -24.94 2.32 14.11
N ALA A 413 -26.27 2.28 13.94
CA ALA A 413 -27.14 1.31 14.60
C ALA A 413 -27.00 -0.11 14.03
N CYS A 414 -26.97 -0.28 12.70
CA CYS A 414 -26.95 -1.60 12.06
C CYS A 414 -25.68 -1.90 11.23
N GLY A 415 -24.78 -0.92 11.07
CA GLY A 415 -23.55 -1.07 10.30
C GLY A 415 -23.72 -1.04 8.78
N GLU A 416 -24.92 -0.73 8.27
CA GLU A 416 -25.22 -0.69 6.83
C GLU A 416 -24.36 0.35 6.12
N VAL A 417 -23.84 -0.02 4.95
CA VAL A 417 -23.02 0.84 4.09
C VAL A 417 -23.94 1.69 3.22
N ILE A 418 -23.72 3.01 3.25
CA ILE A 418 -24.49 3.99 2.48
C ILE A 418 -23.55 4.65 1.47
N LEU A 419 -23.94 4.61 0.19
CA LEU A 419 -23.15 5.14 -0.92
C LEU A 419 -23.89 6.32 -1.60
N PRO A 420 -23.16 7.31 -2.13
CA PRO A 420 -23.74 8.38 -2.93
C PRO A 420 -24.11 7.90 -4.33
N LYS A 421 -24.86 8.70 -5.09
CA LYS A 421 -25.10 8.43 -6.52
C LYS A 421 -23.85 8.82 -7.31
N GLU A 422 -23.58 8.11 -8.40
CA GLU A 422 -22.37 8.34 -9.23
C GLU A 422 -22.31 9.75 -9.85
N LYS A 423 -23.46 10.40 -10.04
CA LYS A 423 -23.53 11.78 -10.54
C LYS A 423 -22.99 12.80 -9.54
N ASP A 424 -23.10 12.51 -8.24
CA ASP A 424 -22.74 13.41 -7.15
C ASP A 424 -21.24 13.37 -6.82
N LEU A 425 -20.49 12.43 -7.41
CA LEU A 425 -19.05 12.30 -7.21
C LEU A 425 -18.24 13.46 -7.84
N PRO A 426 -17.10 13.86 -7.24
CA PRO A 426 -16.53 13.33 -6.01
C PRO A 426 -17.21 13.93 -4.76
N VAL A 427 -17.18 13.17 -3.66
CA VAL A 427 -17.66 13.60 -2.34
C VAL A 427 -16.62 13.34 -1.25
N ASP A 428 -16.58 14.14 -0.20
CA ASP A 428 -15.84 13.88 1.04
C ASP A 428 -16.83 13.64 2.18
N PRO A 429 -17.05 12.39 2.62
CA PRO A 429 -18.00 12.12 3.71
C PRO A 429 -17.74 12.84 5.02
N SER A 430 -16.50 13.29 5.27
CA SER A 430 -16.17 14.01 6.49
C SER A 430 -16.67 15.46 6.51
N GLU A 431 -16.97 16.04 5.34
CA GLU A 431 -17.42 17.43 5.18
C GLU A 431 -18.79 17.53 4.47
N ASP A 432 -19.06 16.65 3.51
CA ASP A 432 -20.27 16.65 2.70
C ASP A 432 -21.49 16.07 3.42
N LYS A 433 -22.66 16.54 2.99
CA LYS A 433 -23.95 16.08 3.52
C LYS A 433 -24.18 14.60 3.23
N VAL A 434 -24.77 13.92 4.20
CA VAL A 434 -25.18 12.52 4.05
C VAL A 434 -26.16 12.39 2.86
N PRO A 435 -25.98 11.42 1.96
CA PRO A 435 -26.85 11.25 0.78
C PRO A 435 -28.32 10.96 1.10
N LEU A 436 -28.62 10.52 2.32
CA LEU A 436 -29.93 10.09 2.80
C LEU A 436 -30.19 10.61 4.22
N ASN A 437 -31.45 10.90 4.54
CA ASN A 437 -31.86 11.37 5.88
C ASN A 437 -31.97 10.24 6.91
N THR A 438 -32.15 8.99 6.47
CA THR A 438 -32.30 7.80 7.31
C THR A 438 -31.63 6.59 6.66
N CYS A 439 -31.20 5.64 7.48
CA CYS A 439 -30.70 4.36 7.01
C CYS A 439 -31.81 3.57 6.29
N PRO A 440 -31.56 3.06 5.07
CA PRO A 440 -32.58 2.33 4.29
C PRO A 440 -32.97 0.97 4.90
N LYS A 441 -32.20 0.46 5.87
CA LYS A 441 -32.40 -0.87 6.46
C LYS A 441 -33.07 -0.86 7.83
N CYS A 442 -32.75 0.12 8.68
CA CYS A 442 -33.27 0.19 10.04
C CYS A 442 -33.88 1.55 10.42
N ASN A 443 -34.02 2.48 9.45
CA ASN A 443 -34.59 3.82 9.64
C ASN A 443 -33.86 4.72 10.67
N SER A 444 -32.70 4.31 11.19
CA SER A 444 -31.89 5.14 12.08
C SER A 444 -31.39 6.41 11.37
N LYS A 445 -31.37 7.53 12.09
CA LYS A 445 -30.79 8.81 11.65
C LYS A 445 -29.31 8.96 12.01
N ASP A 446 -28.75 8.03 12.80
CA ASP A 446 -27.35 8.08 13.24
C ASP A 446 -26.45 7.49 12.14
N ILE A 447 -26.00 8.38 11.25
CA ILE A 447 -25.15 8.05 10.10
C ILE A 447 -23.78 8.72 10.31
N ILE A 448 -22.72 7.92 10.27
CA ILE A 448 -21.34 8.36 10.49
C ILE A 448 -20.49 8.17 9.22
N PRO A 449 -19.52 9.04 8.94
CA PRO A 449 -18.71 8.94 7.73
C PRO A 449 -17.60 7.89 7.84
N GLU A 450 -17.12 7.39 6.69
CA GLU A 450 -15.79 6.79 6.59
C GLU A 450 -14.74 7.90 6.66
N LEU A 451 -13.76 7.75 7.56
CA LEU A 451 -12.71 8.75 7.78
C LEU A 451 -11.39 8.35 7.12
N ASP A 452 -11.25 7.07 6.78
CA ASP A 452 -10.11 6.57 6.02
C ASP A 452 -10.06 7.21 4.62
N VAL A 453 -8.87 7.30 4.07
CA VAL A 453 -8.63 7.65 2.66
C VAL A 453 -8.14 6.42 1.92
N MET A 454 -8.29 6.45 0.60
CA MET A 454 -7.80 5.40 -0.29
C MET A 454 -6.27 5.41 -0.32
N ASP A 455 -5.70 4.21 -0.38
CA ASP A 455 -4.31 3.96 -0.72
C ASP A 455 -3.90 4.70 -2.01
N THR A 456 -2.70 5.28 -2.02
CA THR A 456 -2.12 5.94 -3.20
C THR A 456 -2.20 5.02 -4.41
N TRP A 457 -1.84 3.75 -4.27
CA TRP A 457 -1.92 2.79 -5.37
C TRP A 457 -3.35 2.49 -5.82
N ALA A 458 -4.35 2.61 -4.94
CA ALA A 458 -5.76 2.41 -5.30
C ALA A 458 -6.28 3.52 -6.22
N THR A 459 -5.73 4.73 -6.05
CA THR A 459 -6.02 5.88 -6.92
C THR A 459 -5.20 5.86 -8.21
N SER A 460 -3.87 5.67 -8.13
CA SER A 460 -2.99 5.70 -9.30
C SER A 460 -3.15 4.49 -10.22
N SER A 461 -3.63 3.34 -9.72
CA SER A 461 -4.04 2.22 -10.57
C SER A 461 -5.23 2.54 -11.50
N CYS A 462 -5.95 3.63 -11.25
CA CYS A 462 -7.02 4.10 -12.13
C CYS A 462 -6.51 4.93 -13.31
N THR A 463 -5.22 5.30 -13.36
CA THR A 463 -4.69 6.17 -14.42
C THR A 463 -5.02 5.72 -15.84
N PRO A 464 -5.00 4.42 -16.22
CA PRO A 464 -5.27 4.00 -17.59
C PRO A 464 -6.60 4.49 -18.16
N PHE A 465 -7.64 4.51 -17.33
CA PHE A 465 -8.98 4.95 -17.74
C PHE A 465 -9.34 6.32 -17.18
N MET A 466 -8.64 6.81 -16.15
CA MET A 466 -8.79 8.18 -15.66
C MET A 466 -8.31 9.20 -16.70
N ILE A 467 -7.17 8.98 -17.36
CA ILE A 467 -6.67 9.95 -18.36
C ILE A 467 -7.64 10.10 -19.55
N CYS A 468 -8.47 9.09 -19.83
CA CYS A 468 -9.54 9.19 -20.81
C CYS A 468 -10.55 10.30 -20.46
N GLU A 469 -10.77 10.60 -19.18
CA GLU A 469 -11.68 11.66 -18.72
C GLU A 469 -11.14 13.08 -19.00
N LEU A 470 -9.87 13.22 -19.35
CA LEU A 470 -9.27 14.51 -19.75
C LEU A 470 -9.63 14.88 -21.20
N ILE A 471 -10.26 13.96 -21.94
CA ILE A 471 -10.76 14.16 -23.30
C ILE A 471 -12.24 14.48 -23.29
N LYS A 472 -12.62 15.56 -23.98
CA LYS A 472 -14.00 16.01 -24.04
C LYS A 472 -14.78 15.24 -25.09
N ASP A 473 -14.16 14.93 -26.23
CA ASP A 473 -14.81 14.18 -27.28
C ASP A 473 -15.04 12.70 -26.89
N LYS A 474 -16.30 12.28 -26.88
CA LYS A 474 -16.69 10.92 -26.47
C LYS A 474 -16.16 9.82 -27.40
N LYS A 475 -16.01 10.09 -28.70
CA LYS A 475 -15.52 9.09 -29.67
C LYS A 475 -14.02 8.88 -29.49
N THR A 476 -13.25 9.95 -29.37
CA THR A 476 -11.81 9.93 -29.11
C THR A 476 -11.50 9.32 -27.76
N LYS A 477 -12.27 9.67 -26.71
CA LYS A 477 -12.15 9.08 -25.38
C LYS A 477 -12.20 7.55 -25.40
N LYS A 478 -13.14 6.95 -26.14
CA LYS A 478 -13.29 5.49 -26.25
C LYS A 478 -12.11 4.79 -26.97
N LYS A 479 -11.30 5.53 -27.71
CA LYS A 479 -10.15 5.00 -28.45
C LYS A 479 -8.83 5.03 -27.65
N ILE A 480 -8.81 5.66 -26.48
CA ILE A 480 -7.60 5.81 -25.66
C ILE A 480 -7.33 4.59 -24.78
N PHE A 481 -8.39 3.92 -24.31
CA PHE A 481 -8.30 2.75 -23.44
C PHE A 481 -8.65 1.46 -24.21
N PRO A 482 -7.82 0.40 -24.13
CA PRO A 482 -6.55 0.32 -23.41
C PRO A 482 -5.48 1.23 -23.98
N ASN A 483 -4.54 1.68 -23.13
CA ASN A 483 -3.47 2.57 -23.59
C ASN A 483 -2.44 1.83 -24.45
N SER A 484 -1.82 2.53 -25.40
CA SER A 484 -0.78 1.90 -26.22
C SER A 484 0.45 1.53 -25.39
N LEU A 485 0.94 2.44 -24.54
CA LEU A 485 2.19 2.27 -23.80
C LEU A 485 2.05 2.62 -22.32
N ARG A 486 2.63 1.77 -21.47
CA ARG A 486 2.93 2.03 -20.07
C ARG A 486 4.45 2.00 -19.85
N PRO A 487 5.14 3.15 -19.82
CA PRO A 487 6.52 3.22 -19.40
C PRO A 487 6.61 3.29 -17.87
N GLN A 488 7.50 2.53 -17.27
CA GLN A 488 7.77 2.58 -15.83
C GLN A 488 9.06 1.85 -15.50
N ALA A 489 9.57 2.03 -14.28
CA ALA A 489 10.67 1.22 -13.80
C ALA A 489 10.21 -0.13 -13.21
N PHE A 490 11.16 -1.04 -13.04
CA PHE A 490 10.90 -2.41 -12.60
C PHE A 490 10.29 -2.46 -11.19
N GLU A 491 10.67 -1.54 -10.29
CA GLU A 491 10.27 -1.48 -8.88
C GLU A 491 8.74 -1.43 -8.70
N ILE A 492 8.05 -0.71 -9.58
CA ILE A 492 6.59 -0.53 -9.52
C ILE A 492 5.81 -1.54 -10.37
N ILE A 493 6.43 -2.68 -10.71
CA ILE A 493 5.73 -3.83 -11.28
C ILE A 493 4.73 -4.41 -10.27
N ARG A 494 5.15 -4.56 -9.00
CA ARG A 494 4.35 -5.14 -7.91
C ARG A 494 3.24 -4.22 -7.40
N THR A 495 3.35 -2.92 -7.67
CA THR A 495 2.39 -1.89 -7.28
C THR A 495 1.62 -1.39 -8.51
N TRP A 496 2.06 -0.30 -9.13
CA TRP A 496 1.29 0.44 -10.12
C TRP A 496 0.83 -0.40 -11.31
N LEU A 497 1.73 -1.20 -11.90
CA LEU A 497 1.39 -2.09 -13.02
C LEU A 497 0.40 -3.17 -12.60
N PHE A 498 0.73 -3.91 -11.53
CA PHE A 498 -0.11 -5.00 -11.03
C PHE A 498 -1.51 -4.53 -10.68
N TYR A 499 -1.62 -3.45 -9.90
CA TYR A 499 -2.91 -2.92 -9.49
C TYR A 499 -3.70 -2.31 -10.65
N SER A 500 -3.04 -1.73 -11.66
CA SER A 500 -3.72 -1.27 -12.90
C SER A 500 -4.34 -2.45 -13.66
N ILE A 501 -3.66 -3.60 -13.71
CA ILE A 501 -4.21 -4.82 -14.32
C ILE A 501 -5.41 -5.34 -13.52
N VAL A 502 -5.34 -5.35 -12.18
CA VAL A 502 -6.45 -5.74 -11.30
C VAL A 502 -7.68 -4.87 -11.56
N LYS A 503 -7.52 -3.54 -11.55
CA LYS A 503 -8.62 -2.59 -11.81
C LYS A 503 -9.20 -2.77 -13.21
N ALA A 504 -8.37 -2.82 -14.24
CA ALA A 504 -8.83 -2.98 -15.62
C ALA A 504 -9.56 -4.32 -15.85
N HIS A 505 -9.10 -5.40 -15.22
CA HIS A 505 -9.78 -6.70 -15.25
C HIS A 505 -11.17 -6.61 -14.60
N TYR A 506 -11.29 -6.06 -13.39
CA TYR A 506 -12.58 -5.99 -12.72
C TYR A 506 -13.58 -5.01 -13.36
N HIS A 507 -13.10 -3.88 -13.89
CA HIS A 507 -13.98 -2.89 -14.48
C HIS A 507 -14.39 -3.25 -15.91
N PHE A 508 -13.47 -3.80 -16.70
CA PHE A 508 -13.63 -3.90 -18.16
C PHE A 508 -13.27 -5.26 -18.75
N ASP A 509 -12.79 -6.20 -17.93
CA ASP A 509 -12.16 -7.46 -18.35
C ASP A 509 -11.09 -7.31 -19.44
N LYS A 510 -10.33 -6.21 -19.40
CA LYS A 510 -9.29 -5.88 -20.38
C LYS A 510 -7.94 -5.69 -19.72
N LEU A 511 -6.88 -5.69 -20.53
CA LEU A 511 -5.61 -5.12 -20.10
C LEU A 511 -5.73 -3.59 -20.02
N PRO A 512 -5.01 -2.93 -19.09
CA PRO A 512 -4.99 -1.48 -18.99
C PRO A 512 -4.20 -0.80 -20.13
N PHE A 513 -3.25 -1.54 -20.71
CA PHE A 513 -2.35 -1.11 -21.78
C PHE A 513 -1.86 -2.32 -22.59
N GLU A 514 -1.41 -2.06 -23.82
CA GLU A 514 -0.92 -3.08 -24.75
C GLU A 514 0.57 -3.41 -24.50
N ASP A 515 1.40 -2.38 -24.38
CA ASP A 515 2.85 -2.50 -24.17
C ASP A 515 3.27 -2.01 -22.77
N ALA A 516 4.03 -2.82 -22.05
CA ALA A 516 4.71 -2.44 -20.81
C ALA A 516 6.21 -2.32 -21.05
N MET A 517 6.71 -1.08 -21.04
CA MET A 517 8.13 -0.78 -21.18
C MET A 517 8.74 -0.57 -19.80
N ILE A 518 9.66 -1.45 -19.43
CA ILE A 518 10.26 -1.53 -18.10
C ILE A 518 11.68 -0.98 -18.15
N SER A 519 11.91 0.15 -17.50
CA SER A 519 13.23 0.72 -17.27
C SER A 519 13.99 -0.04 -16.19
N GLY A 520 15.32 -0.10 -16.33
CA GLY A 520 16.22 -0.69 -15.34
C GLY A 520 16.45 0.18 -14.09
N HIS A 521 16.03 1.45 -14.10
CA HIS A 521 16.08 2.32 -12.93
C HIS A 521 14.82 3.18 -12.83
N GLY A 522 14.28 3.32 -11.62
CA GLY A 522 13.20 4.24 -11.27
C GLY A 522 13.69 5.54 -10.69
#